data_AF-R5L578-F1
#
_entry.id   AF-R5L578-F1
#
_cell.length_a   1.000
_cell.length_b   1.000
_cell.length_c   1.000
_cell.angle_alpha   90.00
_cell.angle_beta   90.00
_cell.angle_gamma   90.00
#
_symmetry.space_group_name_H-M   'P 1'
#
loop_
_entity.id
_entity.type
_entity.pdbx_description
1 polymer ?
#
loop_
_entity_poly.entity_id
_entity_poly.type
_entity_poly.pdbx_seq_one_letter_code
_entity_poly.pdbx_strand_id
1 'polypeptide(L)'
;MKNILISCISKFDRNKLDQGAYTYQNQDLTVTAYQTNEACLKYLLSRLGADNQLDVHIRVQSNDVAAPGDFTMEYLNGEIGRFCGENGFSVPQYFDVFLGEDEQYHRFDRVLSEISKEVQRIAADDPDITIHLDMAGGKRDNFIFIQLLTKLLSYYGYSIHAYYTDADFRTKTGTIVNTDRSFQHMEVLDAVNDFVQHGSATALRAAFSKVESPSVKALLKTMEEFSDSIQLCATNLSKKLEQLDQQLEQVEKYVEDDSNGLFMIKAMIPLIRSKFHISHDSGSRGIIGIVRWCLENGLVQQALTIYNENIADIIYYEKLISIDMKVHGTEINRMMKDRHPSEENNTRLLYVLGRVFDNMFDSPDEADKELCSTLGRYRKKSKERTDRYGNRKYNNYEWTIAAIFFDEKYLPAGVRLNVPSELMQRIFSDSRFAVCARNRVNHASNIDTYENLIISLFNEKRYPFSSYPNTFTPKNVTKDMKRALDNLEKALNGKE
;
A
#
# COMPACT_ATOMS: atom_id res chain seq x y z
N MET A 1 17.46 17.44 -24.48
CA MET A 1 16.39 16.48 -24.75
C MET A 1 16.76 15.64 -25.96
N LYS A 2 16.95 14.34 -25.78
CA LYS A 2 17.16 13.38 -26.87
C LYS A 2 15.95 12.47 -27.05
N ASN A 3 15.62 12.16 -28.30
CA ASN A 3 14.56 11.25 -28.69
C ASN A 3 15.15 9.93 -29.20
N ILE A 4 14.74 8.82 -28.58
CA ILE A 4 15.17 7.47 -28.96
C ILE A 4 13.96 6.70 -29.45
N LEU A 5 14.00 6.16 -30.66
CA LEU A 5 13.01 5.18 -31.15
C LEU A 5 13.53 3.77 -30.93
N ILE A 6 12.70 2.89 -30.39
CA ILE A 6 12.97 1.46 -30.28
C ILE A 6 11.95 0.71 -31.13
N SER A 7 12.42 -0.01 -32.16
CA SER A 7 11.56 -0.78 -33.07
C SER A 7 11.94 -2.24 -33.11
N CYS A 8 10.93 -3.11 -33.11
CA CYS A 8 11.11 -4.49 -33.58
C CYS A 8 10.91 -4.53 -35.10
N ILE A 9 11.98 -4.79 -35.84
CA ILE A 9 11.96 -4.72 -37.30
C ILE A 9 11.32 -5.98 -37.88
N SER A 10 10.24 -5.79 -38.65
CA SER A 10 9.63 -6.86 -39.45
C SER A 10 10.40 -7.10 -40.73
N LYS A 11 10.43 -8.37 -41.17
CA LYS A 11 10.94 -8.71 -42.50
C LYS A 11 10.11 -8.05 -43.60
N PHE A 12 10.78 -7.48 -44.59
CA PHE A 12 10.17 -6.84 -45.76
C PHE A 12 10.53 -7.61 -47.04
N ASP A 13 9.50 -8.06 -47.75
CA ASP A 13 9.66 -8.70 -49.06
C ASP A 13 9.54 -7.65 -50.15
N ARG A 14 10.51 -7.62 -51.06
CA ARG A 14 10.55 -6.73 -52.22
C ARG A 14 9.27 -6.79 -53.07
N ASN A 15 8.60 -7.94 -53.12
CA ASN A 15 7.33 -8.11 -53.86
C ASN A 15 6.19 -7.24 -53.29
N LYS A 16 6.32 -6.71 -52.07
CA LYS A 16 5.35 -5.77 -51.49
C LYS A 16 5.34 -4.42 -52.19
N LEU A 17 6.43 -4.03 -52.86
CA LEU A 17 6.47 -2.80 -53.64
C LEU A 17 5.45 -2.82 -54.77
N ASP A 18 5.23 -3.98 -55.39
CA ASP A 18 4.25 -4.18 -56.46
C ASP A 18 2.80 -4.15 -55.93
N GLN A 19 2.62 -4.37 -54.63
CA GLN A 19 1.32 -4.33 -53.98
C GLN A 19 0.86 -2.91 -53.65
N GLY A 20 1.71 -1.89 -53.85
CA GLY A 20 1.38 -0.49 -53.58
C GLY A 20 1.41 -0.12 -52.09
N ALA A 21 1.60 1.17 -51.83
CA ALA A 21 1.74 1.70 -50.47
C ALA A 21 0.40 1.84 -49.74
N TYR A 22 0.49 1.91 -48.42
CA TYR A 22 -0.59 2.23 -47.50
C TYR A 22 -0.49 3.69 -47.09
N THR A 23 -1.64 4.33 -46.92
CA THR A 23 -1.73 5.70 -46.38
C THR A 23 -2.22 5.63 -44.94
N TYR A 24 -1.41 6.15 -44.01
CA TYR A 24 -1.73 6.22 -42.60
C TYR A 24 -2.02 7.65 -42.19
N GLN A 25 -3.09 7.85 -41.42
CA GLN A 25 -3.47 9.16 -40.90
C GLN A 25 -3.49 9.15 -39.37
N ASN A 26 -2.96 10.18 -38.73
CA ASN A 26 -3.24 10.47 -37.32
C ASN A 26 -3.30 11.99 -37.16
N GLN A 27 -4.45 12.48 -36.70
CA GLN A 27 -4.75 13.92 -36.58
C GLN A 27 -4.46 14.66 -37.90
N ASP A 28 -3.51 15.57 -37.88
CA ASP A 28 -3.07 16.43 -38.99
C ASP A 28 -1.96 15.81 -39.85
N LEU A 29 -1.37 14.69 -39.42
CA LEU A 29 -0.27 14.03 -40.12
C LEU A 29 -0.76 12.87 -40.99
N THR A 30 -0.30 12.87 -42.24
CA THR A 30 -0.50 11.77 -43.19
C THR A 30 0.85 11.25 -43.65
N VAL A 31 1.04 9.94 -43.59
CA VAL A 31 2.26 9.27 -44.06
C VAL A 31 1.92 8.11 -44.98
N THR A 32 2.72 7.95 -46.03
CA THR A 32 2.60 6.83 -46.97
C THR A 32 3.79 5.90 -46.81
N ALA A 33 3.52 4.60 -46.70
CA ALA A 33 4.56 3.59 -46.47
C ALA A 33 4.17 2.21 -47.02
N TYR A 34 5.17 1.39 -47.35
CA TYR A 34 4.97 0.00 -47.77
C TYR A 34 5.11 -0.99 -46.60
N GLN A 35 5.72 -0.54 -45.50
CA GLN A 35 5.90 -1.32 -44.27
C GLN A 35 5.37 -0.56 -43.04
N THR A 36 4.89 -1.29 -42.04
CA THR A 36 4.40 -0.71 -40.78
C THR A 36 5.47 0.01 -39.96
N ASN A 37 6.69 -0.56 -39.85
CA ASN A 37 7.83 0.11 -39.21
C ASN A 37 8.21 1.42 -39.92
N GLU A 38 8.16 1.43 -41.26
CA GLU A 38 8.40 2.62 -42.09
C GLU A 38 7.35 3.71 -41.80
N ALA A 39 6.07 3.33 -41.73
CA ALA A 39 4.98 4.25 -41.40
C ALA A 39 5.18 4.91 -40.03
N CYS A 40 5.48 4.10 -39.01
CA CYS A 40 5.70 4.56 -37.64
C CYS A 40 6.89 5.53 -37.54
N LEU A 41 8.01 5.18 -38.17
CA LEU A 41 9.22 6.01 -38.18
C LEU A 41 9.02 7.32 -38.96
N LYS A 42 8.40 7.29 -40.15
CA LYS A 42 8.06 8.52 -40.90
C LYS A 42 7.14 9.43 -40.09
N TYR A 43 6.14 8.86 -39.41
CA TYR A 43 5.24 9.62 -38.55
C TYR A 43 5.96 10.27 -37.38
N LEU A 44 6.81 9.53 -36.67
CA LEU A 44 7.60 10.05 -35.56
C LEU A 44 8.52 11.19 -35.98
N LEU A 45 9.22 11.04 -37.11
CA LEU A 45 10.06 12.09 -37.69
C LEU A 45 9.23 13.36 -37.98
N SER A 46 8.07 13.21 -38.63
CA SER A 46 7.18 14.34 -38.90
C SER A 46 6.61 14.97 -37.63
N ARG A 47 6.31 14.16 -36.61
CA ARG A 47 5.68 14.61 -35.36
C ARG A 47 6.66 15.39 -34.46
N LEU A 48 7.92 14.96 -34.40
CA LEU A 48 8.97 15.65 -33.64
C LEU A 48 9.44 16.91 -34.37
N GLY A 49 9.48 16.86 -35.71
CA GLY A 49 9.94 17.96 -36.55
C GLY A 49 11.45 18.21 -36.45
N ALA A 50 11.91 19.27 -37.11
CA ALA A 50 13.33 19.59 -37.23
C ALA A 50 13.97 20.13 -35.94
N ASP A 51 13.18 20.65 -35.00
CA ASP A 51 13.69 21.27 -33.77
C ASP A 51 13.94 20.26 -32.64
N ASN A 52 13.14 19.19 -32.55
CA ASN A 52 13.30 18.16 -31.53
C ASN A 52 14.06 16.92 -32.02
N GLN A 53 14.00 16.64 -33.34
CA GLN A 53 14.63 15.54 -34.09
C GLN A 53 14.51 14.13 -33.46
N LEU A 54 14.67 13.10 -34.27
CA LEU A 54 14.86 11.74 -33.77
C LEU A 54 16.37 11.46 -33.77
N ASP A 55 16.97 11.33 -32.59
CA ASP A 55 18.44 11.23 -32.47
C ASP A 55 18.93 9.81 -32.73
N VAL A 56 18.27 8.82 -32.14
CA VAL A 56 18.71 7.42 -32.17
C VAL A 56 17.54 6.51 -32.52
N HIS A 57 17.78 5.55 -33.41
CA HIS A 57 16.87 4.45 -33.70
C HIS A 57 17.54 3.13 -33.31
N ILE A 58 17.10 2.57 -32.19
CA ILE A 58 17.46 1.24 -31.71
C ILE A 58 16.57 0.20 -32.42
N ARG A 59 17.21 -0.72 -33.14
CA ARG A 59 16.53 -1.64 -34.06
C ARG A 59 16.76 -3.07 -33.58
N VAL A 60 15.70 -3.69 -33.09
CA VAL A 60 15.72 -5.08 -32.66
C VAL A 60 15.43 -5.97 -33.87
N GLN A 61 16.42 -6.79 -34.25
CA GLN A 61 16.41 -7.57 -35.48
C GLN A 61 16.37 -9.08 -35.20
N SER A 62 15.60 -9.82 -36.01
CA SER A 62 15.70 -11.28 -36.09
C SER A 62 16.82 -11.69 -37.06
N ASN A 63 17.26 -12.94 -36.98
CA ASN A 63 18.26 -13.48 -37.91
C ASN A 63 17.81 -13.37 -39.38
N ASP A 64 16.51 -13.50 -39.65
CA ASP A 64 15.97 -13.38 -41.01
C ASP A 64 16.08 -11.96 -41.58
N VAL A 65 16.02 -10.94 -40.71
CA VAL A 65 16.17 -9.52 -41.08
C VAL A 65 17.64 -9.14 -41.20
N ALA A 66 18.48 -9.71 -40.33
CA ALA A 66 19.93 -9.50 -40.31
C ALA A 66 20.70 -10.36 -41.33
N ALA A 67 20.01 -11.22 -42.08
CA ALA A 67 20.64 -12.18 -42.98
C ALA A 67 21.38 -11.47 -44.14
N PRO A 68 22.58 -11.92 -44.52
CA PRO A 68 23.29 -11.35 -45.67
C PRO A 68 22.44 -11.38 -46.94
N GLY A 69 22.31 -10.23 -47.60
CA GLY A 69 21.51 -10.07 -48.82
C GLY A 69 20.00 -9.92 -48.61
N ASP A 70 19.51 -9.86 -47.36
CA ASP A 70 18.12 -9.50 -47.08
C ASP A 70 17.85 -8.02 -47.38
N PHE A 71 16.72 -7.75 -48.04
CA PHE A 71 16.37 -6.43 -48.55
C PHE A 71 15.80 -5.48 -47.47
N THR A 72 15.43 -6.00 -46.29
CA THR A 72 14.66 -5.25 -45.29
C THR A 72 15.38 -3.98 -44.83
N MET A 73 16.64 -4.09 -44.42
CA MET A 73 17.40 -2.96 -43.89
C MET A 73 17.87 -2.01 -44.97
N GLU A 74 18.23 -2.53 -46.14
CA GLU A 74 18.57 -1.71 -47.32
C GLU A 74 17.39 -0.81 -47.72
N TYR A 75 16.20 -1.41 -47.85
CA TYR A 75 14.97 -0.70 -48.15
C TYR A 75 14.65 0.37 -47.09
N LEU A 76 14.59 -0.02 -45.81
CA LEU A 76 14.20 0.89 -44.74
C LEU A 76 15.18 2.07 -44.62
N ASN A 77 16.48 1.83 -44.66
CA ASN A 77 17.48 2.90 -44.59
C ASN A 77 17.39 3.84 -45.80
N GLY A 78 17.21 3.29 -47.00
CA GLY A 78 17.08 4.07 -48.23
C GLY A 78 15.85 4.98 -48.22
N GLU A 79 14.70 4.42 -47.84
CA GLU A 79 13.44 5.18 -47.80
C GLU A 79 13.42 6.26 -46.71
N ILE A 80 13.99 5.97 -45.53
CA ILE A 80 14.08 6.96 -44.46
C ILE A 80 15.10 8.05 -44.80
N GLY A 81 16.25 7.69 -45.39
CA GLY A 81 17.21 8.68 -45.88
C GLY A 81 16.60 9.64 -46.90
N ARG A 82 15.86 9.09 -47.88
CA ARG A 82 15.11 9.88 -48.87
C ARG A 82 14.07 10.79 -48.21
N PHE A 83 13.25 10.23 -47.32
CA PHE A 83 12.20 10.98 -46.62
C PHE A 83 12.77 12.12 -45.76
N CYS A 84 13.84 11.86 -45.00
CA CYS A 84 14.51 12.90 -44.22
C CYS A 84 15.06 14.01 -45.13
N GLY A 85 15.72 13.66 -46.23
CA GLY A 85 16.25 14.64 -47.19
C GLY A 85 15.18 15.52 -47.85
N GLU A 86 14.03 14.92 -48.22
CA GLU A 86 12.90 15.64 -48.82
C GLU A 86 12.21 16.60 -47.83
N ASN A 87 12.22 16.29 -46.54
CA ASN A 87 11.51 17.05 -45.51
C ASN A 87 12.43 17.89 -44.60
N GLY A 88 13.74 17.92 -44.86
CA GLY A 88 14.72 18.67 -44.08
C GLY A 88 14.95 18.13 -42.66
N PHE A 89 14.73 16.82 -42.46
CA PHE A 89 15.02 16.14 -41.20
C PHE A 89 16.42 15.53 -41.21
N SER A 90 16.98 15.34 -40.02
CA SER A 90 18.21 14.56 -39.84
C SER A 90 17.88 13.07 -39.85
N VAL A 91 18.77 12.26 -40.43
CA VAL A 91 18.67 10.80 -40.35
C VAL A 91 19.15 10.37 -38.95
N PRO A 92 18.37 9.57 -38.19
CA PRO A 92 18.77 9.14 -36.85
C PRO A 92 20.01 8.25 -36.89
N GLN A 93 20.80 8.27 -35.82
CA GLN A 93 21.85 7.29 -35.62
C GLN A 93 21.23 5.92 -35.38
N TYR A 94 21.72 4.90 -36.09
CA TYR A 94 21.23 3.54 -35.94
C TYR A 94 22.03 2.74 -34.91
N PHE A 95 21.33 1.99 -34.07
CA PHE A 95 21.92 1.01 -33.15
C PHE A 95 21.19 -0.33 -33.28
N ASP A 96 21.92 -1.37 -33.68
CA ASP A 96 21.33 -2.67 -33.97
C ASP A 96 21.48 -3.64 -32.80
N VAL A 97 20.36 -4.25 -32.41
CA VAL A 97 20.29 -5.25 -31.34
C VAL A 97 19.81 -6.56 -31.95
N PHE A 98 20.62 -7.61 -31.82
CA PHE A 98 20.34 -8.90 -32.42
C PHE A 98 19.67 -9.84 -31.43
N LEU A 99 18.54 -10.40 -31.85
CA LEU A 99 17.77 -11.32 -31.03
C LEU A 99 18.45 -12.69 -30.80
N GLY A 100 19.44 -13.09 -31.61
CA GLY A 100 20.21 -14.33 -31.42
C GLY A 100 19.45 -15.64 -31.72
N GLU A 101 20.18 -16.77 -31.67
CA GLU A 101 19.72 -18.14 -31.97
C GLU A 101 19.26 -18.96 -30.74
N ASP A 102 19.46 -18.44 -29.53
CA ASP A 102 19.25 -19.19 -28.28
C ASP A 102 17.76 -19.54 -28.02
N GLU A 103 17.53 -20.55 -27.16
CA GLU A 103 16.20 -20.91 -26.64
C GLU A 103 15.44 -19.65 -26.16
N GLN A 104 14.12 -19.63 -26.42
CA GLN A 104 13.26 -18.42 -26.32
C GLN A 104 13.44 -17.56 -25.06
N TYR A 105 13.82 -18.16 -23.92
CA TYR A 105 13.94 -17.46 -22.63
C TYR A 105 15.25 -16.64 -22.47
N HIS A 106 16.39 -17.09 -22.99
CA HIS A 106 17.67 -16.36 -22.84
C HIS A 106 17.82 -15.19 -23.82
N ARG A 107 17.00 -15.17 -24.85
CA ARG A 107 16.96 -14.15 -25.90
C ARG A 107 16.49 -12.78 -25.39
N PHE A 108 15.46 -12.73 -24.55
CA PHE A 108 14.89 -11.45 -24.11
C PHE A 108 15.77 -10.72 -23.10
N ASP A 109 16.42 -11.44 -22.17
CA ASP A 109 17.31 -10.84 -21.17
C ASP A 109 18.50 -10.12 -21.83
N ARG A 110 19.08 -10.73 -22.87
CA ARG A 110 20.18 -10.13 -23.63
C ARG A 110 19.74 -8.82 -24.29
N VAL A 111 18.60 -8.85 -25.00
CA VAL A 111 18.07 -7.69 -25.70
C VAL A 111 17.70 -6.58 -24.72
N LEU A 112 17.04 -6.90 -23.60
CA LEU A 112 16.75 -5.94 -22.54
C LEU A 112 18.05 -5.32 -22.00
N SER A 113 19.08 -6.13 -21.78
CA SER A 113 20.38 -5.65 -21.30
C SER A 113 21.07 -4.73 -22.30
N GLU A 114 21.12 -5.09 -23.58
CA GLU A 114 21.75 -4.29 -24.63
C GLU A 114 21.03 -2.95 -24.84
N ILE A 115 19.71 -2.96 -24.94
CA ILE A 115 18.92 -1.74 -25.05
C ILE A 115 19.09 -0.87 -23.81
N SER A 116 19.01 -1.45 -22.61
CA SER A 116 19.14 -0.67 -21.36
C SER A 116 20.52 -0.04 -21.24
N LYS A 117 21.60 -0.76 -21.59
CA LYS A 117 22.97 -0.23 -21.61
C LYS A 117 23.10 0.91 -22.61
N GLU A 118 22.52 0.77 -23.79
CA GLU A 118 22.61 1.80 -24.82
C GLU A 118 21.83 3.06 -24.42
N VAL A 119 20.60 2.91 -23.92
CA VAL A 119 19.83 4.05 -23.39
C VAL A 119 20.58 4.73 -22.24
N GLN A 120 21.16 3.98 -21.31
CA GLN A 120 21.97 4.53 -20.22
C GLN A 120 23.24 5.22 -20.71
N ARG A 121 23.90 4.69 -21.74
CA ARG A 121 25.06 5.32 -22.39
C ARG A 121 24.67 6.67 -22.99
N ILE A 122 23.53 6.74 -23.67
CA ILE A 122 23.00 7.99 -24.23
C ILE A 122 22.59 8.96 -23.10
N ALA A 123 22.01 8.45 -22.02
CA ALA A 123 21.58 9.21 -20.84
C ALA A 123 22.75 9.84 -20.07
N ALA A 124 23.93 9.20 -20.12
CA ALA A 124 25.14 9.75 -19.52
C ALA A 124 25.60 11.04 -20.22
N ASP A 125 25.29 11.19 -21.52
CA ASP A 125 25.61 12.39 -22.30
C ASP A 125 24.52 13.47 -22.18
N ASP A 126 23.24 13.08 -22.24
CA ASP A 126 22.08 13.96 -22.01
C ASP A 126 21.01 13.19 -21.22
N PRO A 127 20.76 13.54 -19.93
CA PRO A 127 19.82 12.82 -19.08
C PRO A 127 18.36 13.05 -19.45
N ASP A 128 18.05 14.09 -20.23
CA ASP A 128 16.70 14.41 -20.65
C ASP A 128 16.32 13.58 -21.89
N ILE A 129 15.86 12.35 -21.67
CA ILE A 129 15.53 11.39 -22.72
C ILE A 129 14.03 11.12 -22.80
N THR A 130 13.50 11.15 -24.02
CA THR A 130 12.19 10.63 -24.37
C THR A 130 12.33 9.39 -25.26
N ILE A 131 11.67 8.31 -24.87
CA ILE A 131 11.71 7.02 -25.57
C ILE A 131 10.39 6.81 -26.31
N HIS A 132 10.50 6.48 -27.59
CA HIS A 132 9.38 6.17 -28.47
C HIS A 132 9.45 4.68 -28.80
N LEU A 133 8.36 3.95 -28.61
CA LEU A 133 8.28 2.52 -28.86
C LEU A 133 7.41 2.25 -30.09
N ASP A 134 7.99 1.56 -31.07
CA ASP A 134 7.29 1.10 -32.24
C ASP A 134 6.81 -0.35 -32.04
N MET A 135 5.51 -0.48 -31.81
CA MET A 135 4.77 -1.73 -31.66
C MET A 135 4.17 -2.23 -32.99
N ALA A 136 4.49 -1.59 -34.11
CA ALA A 136 3.88 -1.87 -35.40
C ALA A 136 4.51 -3.08 -36.14
N GLY A 137 5.68 -3.53 -35.70
CA GLY A 137 6.44 -4.62 -36.33
C GLY A 137 6.92 -5.69 -35.36
N GLY A 138 7.56 -6.73 -35.92
CA GLY A 138 8.01 -7.91 -35.19
C GLY A 138 6.95 -9.01 -35.07
N LYS A 139 7.34 -10.11 -34.43
CA LYS A 139 6.42 -11.21 -34.10
C LYS A 139 5.57 -10.83 -32.87
N ARG A 140 4.42 -11.50 -32.66
CA ARG A 140 3.48 -11.15 -31.59
C ARG A 140 4.07 -11.27 -30.17
N ASP A 141 5.03 -12.17 -29.97
CA ASP A 141 5.82 -12.31 -28.74
C ASP A 141 6.66 -11.07 -28.42
N ASN A 142 7.06 -10.29 -29.43
CA ASN A 142 7.77 -9.02 -29.21
C ASN A 142 6.90 -7.99 -28.47
N PHE A 143 5.56 -8.09 -28.53
CA PHE A 143 4.68 -7.18 -27.80
C PHE A 143 4.83 -7.32 -26.27
N ILE A 144 4.93 -8.57 -25.77
CA ILE A 144 5.16 -8.84 -24.35
C ILE A 144 6.53 -8.29 -23.92
N PHE A 145 7.54 -8.49 -24.77
CA PHE A 145 8.88 -7.95 -24.56
C PHE A 145 8.90 -6.42 -24.51
N ILE A 146 8.21 -5.74 -25.45
CA ILE A 146 8.12 -4.28 -25.45
C ILE A 146 7.44 -3.78 -24.18
N GLN A 147 6.36 -4.44 -23.72
CA GLN A 147 5.71 -4.06 -22.46
C GLN A 147 6.65 -4.17 -21.25
N LEU A 148 7.43 -5.25 -21.16
CA LEU A 148 8.43 -5.43 -20.10
C LEU A 148 9.52 -4.36 -20.17
N LEU A 149 10.00 -4.07 -21.38
CA LEU A 149 10.97 -3.01 -21.62
C LEU A 149 10.43 -1.63 -21.23
N THR A 150 9.17 -1.32 -21.56
CA THR A 150 8.51 -0.08 -21.12
C THR A 150 8.54 0.03 -19.60
N LYS A 151 8.16 -1.04 -18.90
CA LYS A 151 8.10 -1.05 -17.44
C LYS A 151 9.49 -0.92 -16.81
N LEU A 152 10.51 -1.56 -17.39
CA LEU A 152 11.90 -1.41 -16.94
C LEU A 152 12.42 0.02 -17.12
N LEU A 153 12.19 0.61 -18.29
CA LEU A 153 12.67 1.95 -18.62
C LEU A 153 11.92 3.04 -17.83
N SER A 154 10.64 2.84 -17.52
CA SER A 154 9.89 3.79 -16.68
C SER A 154 10.41 3.82 -15.24
N TYR A 155 10.92 2.70 -14.70
CA TYR A 155 11.60 2.69 -13.40
C TYR A 155 12.90 3.50 -13.37
N TYR A 156 13.56 3.68 -14.52
CA TYR A 156 14.69 4.60 -14.65
C TYR A 156 14.27 6.08 -14.77
N GLY A 157 12.95 6.35 -14.83
CA GLY A 157 12.40 7.71 -14.87
C GLY A 157 12.29 8.32 -16.27
N TYR A 158 12.44 7.54 -17.34
CA TYR A 158 12.31 8.05 -18.71
C TYR A 158 10.85 8.29 -19.10
N SER A 159 10.59 9.32 -19.91
CA SER A 159 9.29 9.50 -20.56
C SER A 159 9.16 8.52 -21.72
N ILE A 160 8.06 7.77 -21.77
CA ILE A 160 7.87 6.71 -22.77
C ILE A 160 6.55 6.93 -23.50
N HIS A 161 6.61 6.95 -24.83
CA HIS A 161 5.47 6.98 -25.72
C HIS A 161 5.48 5.75 -26.60
N ALA A 162 4.33 5.16 -26.87
CA ALA A 162 4.25 3.95 -27.69
C ALA A 162 3.22 4.08 -28.80
N TYR A 163 3.55 3.51 -29.95
CA TYR A 163 2.79 3.66 -31.18
C TYR A 163 2.61 2.30 -31.87
N TYR A 164 1.41 2.04 -32.39
CA TYR A 164 1.18 0.93 -33.31
C TYR A 164 0.47 1.41 -34.58
N THR A 165 0.61 0.66 -35.67
CA THR A 165 -0.13 0.92 -36.91
C THR A 165 -1.36 0.02 -36.98
N ASP A 166 -2.54 0.60 -37.08
CA ASP A 166 -3.77 -0.09 -37.46
C ASP A 166 -3.98 0.04 -38.97
N ALA A 167 -4.06 -1.06 -39.71
CA ALA A 167 -4.14 -1.03 -41.18
C ALA A 167 -5.32 -1.85 -41.68
N ASP A 168 -6.16 -1.27 -42.54
CA ASP A 168 -7.15 -2.00 -43.32
C ASP A 168 -6.55 -2.38 -44.69
N PHE A 169 -6.27 -3.67 -44.85
CA PHE A 169 -5.69 -4.26 -46.05
C PHE A 169 -6.58 -4.13 -47.30
N ARG A 170 -7.89 -3.92 -47.14
CA ARG A 170 -8.83 -3.81 -48.27
C ARG A 170 -8.80 -2.41 -48.89
N THR A 171 -8.74 -1.39 -48.04
CA THR A 171 -8.74 0.01 -48.47
C THR A 171 -7.33 0.58 -48.62
N LYS A 172 -6.29 -0.13 -48.14
CA LYS A 172 -4.91 0.35 -48.04
C LYS A 172 -4.78 1.66 -47.27
N THR A 173 -5.64 1.80 -46.27
CA THR A 173 -5.63 2.94 -45.35
C THR A 173 -5.37 2.44 -43.95
N GLY A 174 -4.78 3.28 -43.11
CA GLY A 174 -4.55 2.95 -41.71
C GLY A 174 -4.48 4.18 -40.82
N THR A 175 -4.30 3.92 -39.54
CA THR A 175 -4.12 4.93 -38.49
C THR A 175 -2.91 4.56 -37.68
N ILE A 176 -2.09 5.54 -37.32
CA ILE A 176 -1.06 5.33 -36.29
C ILE A 176 -1.70 5.69 -34.96
N VAL A 177 -1.62 4.81 -33.97
CA VAL A 177 -2.33 4.98 -32.70
C VAL A 177 -1.30 5.05 -31.58
N ASN A 178 -1.39 6.10 -30.75
CA ASN A 178 -0.62 6.24 -29.53
C ASN A 178 -1.30 5.46 -28.39
N THR A 179 -0.55 4.69 -27.63
CA THR A 179 -1.05 3.79 -26.58
C THR A 179 -0.72 4.26 -25.16
N ASP A 180 -0.31 5.51 -24.97
CA ASP A 180 0.10 6.06 -23.67
C ASP A 180 -0.99 5.91 -22.61
N ARG A 181 -2.26 6.01 -23.02
CA ARG A 181 -3.40 5.79 -22.13
C ARG A 181 -3.42 4.40 -21.50
N SER A 182 -2.98 3.36 -22.23
CA SER A 182 -2.86 2.01 -21.67
C SER A 182 -1.76 1.93 -20.61
N PHE A 183 -0.65 2.64 -20.80
CA PHE A 183 0.42 2.73 -19.80
C PHE A 183 -0.01 3.51 -18.57
N GLN A 184 -0.68 4.65 -18.75
CA GLN A 184 -1.26 5.41 -17.65
C GLN A 184 -2.24 4.56 -16.82
N HIS A 185 -3.07 3.73 -17.46
CA HIS A 185 -3.94 2.81 -16.73
C HIS A 185 -3.16 1.81 -15.88
N MET A 186 -2.05 1.25 -16.39
CA MET A 186 -1.19 0.36 -15.61
C MET A 186 -0.53 1.06 -14.43
N GLU A 187 -0.09 2.31 -14.60
CA GLU A 187 0.43 3.14 -13.50
C GLU A 187 -0.61 3.37 -12.41
N VAL A 188 -1.87 3.61 -12.77
CA VAL A 188 -2.97 3.73 -11.80
C VAL A 188 -3.17 2.41 -11.04
N LEU A 189 -3.15 1.26 -11.73
CA LEU A 189 -3.28 -0.05 -11.06
C LEU A 189 -2.12 -0.29 -10.08
N ASP A 190 -0.88 -0.01 -10.50
CA ASP A 190 0.31 -0.14 -9.66
C ASP A 190 0.24 0.82 -8.45
N ALA A 191 -0.24 2.04 -8.64
CA ALA A 191 -0.42 3.04 -7.60
C ALA A 191 -1.49 2.67 -6.57
N VAL A 192 -2.64 2.14 -7.02
CA VAL A 192 -3.66 1.62 -6.08
C VAL A 192 -3.12 0.40 -5.34
N ASN A 193 -2.36 -0.47 -6.01
CA ASN A 193 -1.71 -1.59 -5.34
C ASN A 193 -0.72 -1.11 -4.25
N ASP A 194 0.08 -0.08 -4.53
CA ASP A 194 0.97 0.53 -3.51
C ASP A 194 0.17 1.06 -2.31
N PHE A 195 -0.95 1.73 -2.57
CA PHE A 195 -1.83 2.23 -1.52
C PHE A 195 -2.40 1.10 -0.65
N VAL A 196 -2.95 0.03 -1.23
CA VAL A 196 -3.57 -1.05 -0.43
C VAL A 196 -2.58 -2.00 0.26
N GLN A 197 -1.32 -2.03 -0.17
CA GLN A 197 -0.27 -2.87 0.43
C GLN A 197 0.54 -2.08 1.47
N HIS A 198 0.91 -0.84 1.16
CA HIS A 198 1.82 -0.06 1.99
C HIS A 198 1.14 1.13 2.68
N GLY A 199 -0.11 1.42 2.33
CA GLY A 199 -0.83 2.58 2.87
C GLY A 199 -0.28 3.90 2.34
N SER A 200 0.40 3.92 1.20
CA SER A 200 1.03 5.11 0.60
C SER A 200 0.18 5.67 -0.53
N ALA A 201 -0.19 6.95 -0.47
CA ALA A 201 -0.93 7.64 -1.53
C ALA A 201 -0.02 8.36 -2.55
N THR A 202 1.31 8.31 -2.39
CA THR A 202 2.27 9.08 -3.19
C THR A 202 2.20 8.74 -4.68
N ALA A 203 2.19 7.45 -5.03
CA ALA A 203 2.09 7.00 -6.41
C ALA A 203 0.76 7.40 -7.06
N LEU A 204 -0.34 7.36 -6.28
CA LEU A 204 -1.67 7.79 -6.75
C LEU A 204 -1.67 9.29 -7.09
N ARG A 205 -1.07 10.12 -6.23
CA ARG A 205 -0.95 11.55 -6.51
C ARG A 205 -0.17 11.84 -7.80
N ALA A 206 0.90 11.08 -8.05
CA ALA A 206 1.70 11.22 -9.27
C ALA A 206 0.91 10.83 -10.53
N ALA A 207 0.25 9.67 -10.51
CA ALA A 207 -0.53 9.13 -11.63
C ALA A 207 -1.69 10.04 -12.06
N PHE A 208 -2.25 10.81 -11.11
CA PHE A 208 -3.35 11.75 -11.33
C PHE A 208 -2.93 13.22 -11.31
N SER A 209 -1.64 13.53 -11.37
CA SER A 209 -1.10 14.89 -11.27
C SER A 209 -1.65 15.86 -12.32
N LYS A 210 -2.03 15.35 -13.50
CA LYS A 210 -2.60 16.11 -14.63
C LYS A 210 -4.13 16.11 -14.66
N VAL A 211 -4.79 15.43 -13.72
CA VAL A 211 -6.25 15.28 -13.70
C VAL A 211 -6.88 16.41 -12.91
N GLU A 212 -7.71 17.22 -13.59
CA GLU A 212 -8.33 18.41 -13.02
C GLU A 212 -9.69 18.16 -12.33
N SER A 213 -10.14 16.90 -12.24
CA SER A 213 -11.42 16.55 -11.61
C SER A 213 -11.41 16.86 -10.09
N PRO A 214 -12.33 17.71 -9.58
CA PRO A 214 -12.42 18.01 -8.15
C PRO A 214 -12.67 16.76 -7.29
N SER A 215 -13.50 15.83 -7.76
CA SER A 215 -13.80 14.58 -7.04
C SER A 215 -12.57 13.69 -6.93
N VAL A 216 -11.75 13.60 -7.98
CA VAL A 216 -10.48 12.85 -7.93
C VAL A 216 -9.49 13.53 -6.99
N LYS A 217 -9.35 14.87 -7.07
CA LYS A 217 -8.48 15.63 -6.16
C LYS A 217 -8.91 15.47 -4.69
N ALA A 218 -10.21 15.44 -4.41
CA ALA A 218 -10.74 15.21 -3.08
C ALA A 218 -10.44 13.79 -2.57
N LEU A 219 -10.65 12.76 -3.39
CA LEU A 219 -10.31 11.38 -3.06
C LEU A 219 -8.82 11.23 -2.72
N LEU A 220 -7.93 11.75 -3.58
CA LEU A 220 -6.48 11.67 -3.38
C LEU A 220 -6.05 12.34 -2.06
N LYS A 221 -6.61 13.52 -1.76
CA LYS A 221 -6.35 14.19 -0.49
C LYS A 221 -6.81 13.36 0.70
N THR A 222 -7.99 12.73 0.64
CA THR A 222 -8.47 11.87 1.71
C THR A 222 -7.63 10.60 1.87
N MET A 223 -7.15 10.02 0.77
CA MET A 223 -6.20 8.91 0.81
C MET A 223 -4.88 9.30 1.48
N GLU A 224 -4.33 10.48 1.17
CA GLU A 224 -3.13 11.02 1.84
C GLU A 224 -3.35 11.23 3.34
N GLU A 225 -4.43 11.91 3.72
CA GLU A 225 -4.72 12.14 5.14
C GLU A 225 -4.96 10.84 5.92
N PHE A 226 -5.53 9.82 5.26
CA PHE A 226 -5.68 8.49 5.82
C PHE A 226 -4.32 7.77 5.97
N SER A 227 -3.47 7.82 4.95
CA SER A 227 -2.08 7.33 4.99
C SER A 227 -1.30 7.93 6.16
N ASP A 228 -1.32 9.25 6.29
CA ASP A 228 -0.65 9.98 7.37
C ASP A 228 -1.19 9.55 8.74
N SER A 229 -2.50 9.33 8.84
CA SER A 229 -3.14 8.93 10.10
C SER A 229 -2.73 7.50 10.53
N ILE A 230 -2.56 6.57 9.58
CA ILE A 230 -1.99 5.25 9.87
C ILE A 230 -0.54 5.39 10.31
N GLN A 231 0.27 6.15 9.58
CA GLN A 231 1.69 6.31 9.85
C GLN A 231 1.94 6.95 11.23
N LEU A 232 1.15 7.96 11.59
CA LEU A 232 1.22 8.65 12.88
C LEU A 232 0.44 7.96 13.99
N CYS A 233 -0.25 6.84 13.71
CA CYS A 233 -1.12 6.14 14.65
C CYS A 233 -2.15 7.08 15.32
N ALA A 234 -2.77 7.95 14.53
CA ALA A 234 -3.65 9.01 15.03
C ALA A 234 -4.91 8.44 15.70
N THR A 235 -5.41 9.13 16.74
CA THR A 235 -6.58 8.71 17.52
C THR A 235 -7.92 8.91 16.80
N ASN A 236 -7.95 9.70 15.71
CA ASN A 236 -9.14 9.96 14.90
C ASN A 236 -9.23 9.08 13.64
N LEU A 237 -8.52 7.95 13.62
CA LEU A 237 -8.36 7.09 12.46
C LEU A 237 -9.70 6.49 11.95
N SER A 238 -10.64 6.17 12.84
CA SER A 238 -11.99 5.71 12.46
C SER A 238 -12.73 6.74 11.60
N LYS A 239 -12.66 8.02 12.00
CA LYS A 239 -13.24 9.12 11.22
C LYS A 239 -12.56 9.28 9.86
N LYS A 240 -11.24 9.05 9.78
CA LYS A 240 -10.51 9.10 8.51
C LYS A 240 -10.90 7.95 7.59
N LEU A 241 -11.11 6.75 8.14
CA LEU A 241 -11.63 5.61 7.39
C LEU A 241 -13.04 5.87 6.84
N GLU A 242 -13.92 6.46 7.66
CA GLU A 242 -15.28 6.85 7.23
C GLU A 242 -15.24 7.90 6.11
N GLN A 243 -14.38 8.91 6.25
CA GLN A 243 -14.17 9.93 5.20
C GLN A 243 -13.68 9.30 3.90
N LEU A 244 -12.76 8.32 3.98
CA LEU A 244 -12.30 7.58 2.81
C LEU A 244 -13.45 6.81 2.15
N ASP A 245 -14.24 6.06 2.91
CA ASP A 245 -15.38 5.30 2.35
C ASP A 245 -16.40 6.20 1.66
N GLN A 246 -16.71 7.35 2.27
CA GLN A 246 -17.60 8.36 1.67
C GLN A 246 -17.04 8.92 0.36
N GLN A 247 -15.73 9.19 0.28
CA GLN A 247 -15.10 9.65 -0.97
C GLN A 247 -15.09 8.55 -2.05
N LEU A 248 -14.86 7.30 -1.66
CA LEU A 248 -14.95 6.16 -2.58
C LEU A 248 -16.38 6.04 -3.15
N GLU A 249 -17.41 6.14 -2.31
CA GLU A 249 -18.82 6.11 -2.74
C GLU A 249 -19.18 7.26 -3.70
N GLN A 250 -18.65 8.47 -3.45
CA GLN A 250 -18.82 9.61 -4.35
C GLN A 250 -18.19 9.36 -5.73
N VAL A 251 -16.99 8.78 -5.76
CA VAL A 251 -16.29 8.45 -7.01
C VAL A 251 -17.00 7.33 -7.77
N GLU A 252 -17.59 6.33 -7.09
CA GLU A 252 -18.42 5.30 -7.74
C GLU A 252 -19.62 5.90 -8.46
N LYS A 253 -20.27 6.90 -7.87
CA LYS A 253 -21.45 7.58 -8.43
C LYS A 253 -21.12 8.60 -9.51
N TYR A 254 -19.86 8.98 -9.66
CA TYR A 254 -19.43 10.00 -10.62
C TYR A 254 -19.58 9.49 -12.06
N VAL A 255 -20.38 10.16 -12.89
CA VAL A 255 -20.74 9.67 -14.25
C VAL A 255 -19.85 10.25 -15.36
N GLU A 256 -19.06 11.30 -15.11
CA GLU A 256 -18.27 11.95 -16.16
C GLU A 256 -17.01 11.17 -16.59
N ASP A 257 -16.78 11.28 -17.91
CA ASP A 257 -15.69 10.86 -18.80
C ASP A 257 -14.62 9.88 -18.24
N ASP A 258 -14.67 8.63 -18.72
CA ASP A 258 -13.71 7.54 -18.47
C ASP A 258 -12.29 7.80 -19.02
N SER A 259 -12.00 9.04 -19.45
CA SER A 259 -10.79 9.43 -20.19
C SER A 259 -9.51 9.49 -19.36
N ASN A 260 -9.59 9.56 -18.03
CA ASN A 260 -8.45 9.92 -17.16
C ASN A 260 -8.04 8.85 -16.12
N GLY A 261 -8.22 7.56 -16.40
CA GLY A 261 -7.86 6.48 -15.47
C GLY A 261 -8.81 6.31 -14.27
N LEU A 262 -9.86 7.14 -14.17
CA LEU A 262 -10.89 7.05 -13.13
C LEU A 262 -11.62 5.70 -13.13
N PHE A 263 -11.83 5.13 -14.32
CA PHE A 263 -12.36 3.77 -14.48
C PHE A 263 -11.52 2.74 -13.69
N MET A 264 -10.19 2.86 -13.73
CA MET A 264 -9.30 1.92 -13.03
C MET A 264 -9.45 2.05 -11.51
N ILE A 265 -9.54 3.26 -10.97
CA ILE A 265 -9.84 3.46 -9.54
C ILE A 265 -11.19 2.82 -9.19
N LYS A 266 -12.26 3.14 -9.94
CA LYS A 266 -13.61 2.59 -9.70
C LYS A 266 -13.60 1.06 -9.67
N ALA A 267 -12.93 0.44 -10.63
CA ALA A 267 -12.79 -1.02 -10.70
C ALA A 267 -12.06 -1.61 -9.47
N MET A 268 -11.18 -0.83 -8.82
CA MET A 268 -10.41 -1.25 -7.66
C MET A 268 -11.00 -0.82 -6.31
N ILE A 269 -12.10 -0.05 -6.27
CA ILE A 269 -12.76 0.31 -5.01
C ILE A 269 -13.14 -0.93 -4.16
N PRO A 270 -13.67 -2.02 -4.74
CA PRO A 270 -13.91 -3.25 -3.98
C PRO A 270 -12.63 -3.81 -3.33
N LEU A 271 -11.48 -3.72 -4.02
CA LEU A 271 -10.19 -4.14 -3.48
C LEU A 271 -9.76 -3.23 -2.32
N ILE A 272 -9.88 -1.91 -2.48
CA ILE A 272 -9.55 -0.93 -1.42
C ILE A 272 -10.38 -1.21 -0.17
N ARG A 273 -11.71 -1.34 -0.32
CA ARG A 273 -12.61 -1.64 0.80
C ARG A 273 -12.27 -2.97 1.45
N SER A 274 -12.06 -4.02 0.66
CA SER A 274 -11.70 -5.35 1.17
C SER A 274 -10.38 -5.33 1.93
N LYS A 275 -9.35 -4.64 1.42
CA LYS A 275 -8.02 -4.61 2.02
C LYS A 275 -8.01 -3.84 3.33
N PHE A 276 -8.60 -2.66 3.37
CA PHE A 276 -8.68 -1.87 4.61
C PHE A 276 -9.80 -2.31 5.56
N HIS A 277 -10.48 -3.43 5.27
CA HIS A 277 -11.62 -3.93 6.03
C HIS A 277 -12.71 -2.87 6.26
N ILE A 278 -12.94 -2.03 5.24
CA ILE A 278 -13.96 -1.00 5.27
C ILE A 278 -15.32 -1.67 5.22
N SER A 279 -16.15 -1.38 6.21
CA SER A 279 -17.55 -1.76 6.27
C SER A 279 -18.38 -0.54 6.66
N HIS A 280 -19.70 -0.60 6.47
CA HIS A 280 -20.59 0.49 6.87
C HIS A 280 -20.55 0.83 8.38
N ASP A 281 -19.98 -0.05 9.21
CA ASP A 281 -19.69 0.21 10.63
C ASP A 281 -18.21 0.59 10.82
N SER A 282 -17.87 1.84 10.45
CA SER A 282 -16.51 2.39 10.48
C SER A 282 -15.99 2.76 11.88
N GLY A 283 -16.78 2.50 12.94
CA GLY A 283 -16.42 2.75 14.33
C GLY A 283 -15.37 1.77 14.86
N SER A 284 -15.70 1.04 15.94
CA SER A 284 -14.77 0.08 16.55
C SER A 284 -14.32 -1.01 15.57
N ARG A 285 -15.23 -1.47 14.70
CA ARG A 285 -14.92 -2.47 13.66
C ARG A 285 -13.94 -1.92 12.62
N GLY A 286 -14.06 -0.65 12.24
CA GLY A 286 -13.10 0.02 11.36
C GLY A 286 -11.68 0.03 11.95
N ILE A 287 -11.55 0.38 13.23
CA ILE A 287 -10.23 0.34 13.92
C ILE A 287 -9.66 -1.08 13.96
N ILE A 288 -10.48 -2.07 14.33
CA ILE A 288 -10.06 -3.49 14.33
C ILE A 288 -9.58 -3.91 12.93
N GLY A 289 -10.31 -3.50 11.90
CA GLY A 289 -9.97 -3.70 10.50
C GLY A 289 -8.59 -3.12 10.13
N ILE A 290 -8.31 -1.88 10.53
CA ILE A 290 -7.02 -1.24 10.26
C ILE A 290 -5.88 -1.91 11.02
N VAL A 291 -6.09 -2.29 12.29
CA VAL A 291 -5.09 -3.05 13.05
C VAL A 291 -4.80 -4.38 12.35
N ARG A 292 -5.84 -5.07 11.86
CA ARG A 292 -5.69 -6.32 11.11
C ARG A 292 -4.90 -6.11 9.82
N TRP A 293 -5.23 -5.07 9.04
CA TRP A 293 -4.50 -4.70 7.84
C TRP A 293 -3.01 -4.39 8.13
N CYS A 294 -2.71 -3.65 9.21
CA CYS A 294 -1.34 -3.38 9.62
C CYS A 294 -0.56 -4.68 9.88
N LEU A 295 -1.18 -5.64 10.58
CA LEU A 295 -0.58 -6.95 10.86
C LEU A 295 -0.33 -7.78 9.59
N GLU A 296 -1.23 -7.71 8.61
CA GLU A 296 -1.13 -8.43 7.34
C GLU A 296 -0.01 -7.89 6.44
N ASN A 297 0.28 -6.58 6.54
CA ASN A 297 1.32 -5.91 5.78
C ASN A 297 2.64 -5.70 6.56
N GLY A 298 2.81 -6.38 7.70
CA GLY A 298 4.06 -6.35 8.46
C GLY A 298 4.30 -5.07 9.28
N LEU A 299 3.32 -4.17 9.36
CA LEU A 299 3.33 -2.93 10.14
C LEU A 299 3.03 -3.19 11.63
N VAL A 300 3.81 -4.07 12.25
CA VAL A 300 3.56 -4.57 13.62
C VAL A 300 3.59 -3.45 14.66
N GLN A 301 4.47 -2.46 14.50
CA GLN A 301 4.55 -1.31 15.41
C GLN A 301 3.27 -0.47 15.39
N GLN A 302 2.79 -0.14 14.19
CA GLN A 302 1.56 0.61 13.98
C GLN A 302 0.36 -0.17 14.53
N ALA A 303 0.28 -1.47 14.25
CA ALA A 303 -0.79 -2.33 14.75
C ALA A 303 -0.87 -2.31 16.29
N LEU A 304 0.26 -2.49 16.98
CA LEU A 304 0.33 -2.48 18.45
C LEU A 304 -0.06 -1.11 19.02
N THR A 305 0.39 -0.03 18.38
CA THR A 305 0.12 1.34 18.82
C THR A 305 -1.36 1.68 18.65
N ILE A 306 -1.90 1.51 17.45
CA ILE A 306 -3.33 1.77 17.14
C ILE A 306 -4.23 0.94 18.06
N TYR A 307 -3.94 -0.35 18.25
CA TYR A 307 -4.69 -1.20 19.16
C TYR A 307 -4.69 -0.64 20.59
N ASN A 308 -3.51 -0.29 21.11
CA ASN A 308 -3.37 0.20 22.47
C ASN A 308 -4.08 1.54 22.70
N GLU A 309 -3.99 2.48 21.76
CA GLU A 309 -4.62 3.79 21.91
C GLU A 309 -6.15 3.71 21.84
N ASN A 310 -6.72 2.69 21.18
CA ASN A 310 -8.16 2.60 20.95
C ASN A 310 -8.88 1.54 21.80
N ILE A 311 -8.19 0.60 22.45
CA ILE A 311 -8.85 -0.52 23.14
C ILE A 311 -9.79 -0.08 24.26
N ALA A 312 -9.42 0.95 25.03
CA ALA A 312 -10.29 1.46 26.09
C ALA A 312 -11.55 2.10 25.51
N ASP A 313 -11.41 2.87 24.43
CA ASP A 313 -12.53 3.46 23.71
C ASP A 313 -13.47 2.37 23.18
N ILE A 314 -12.94 1.33 22.53
CA ILE A 314 -13.72 0.19 22.07
C ILE A 314 -14.49 -0.45 23.25
N ILE A 315 -13.82 -0.73 24.37
CA ILE A 315 -14.45 -1.36 25.55
C ILE A 315 -15.66 -0.56 26.05
N TYR A 316 -15.58 0.76 26.11
CA TYR A 316 -16.66 1.59 26.64
C TYR A 316 -17.71 1.99 25.60
N TYR A 317 -17.31 2.35 24.38
CA TYR A 317 -18.25 2.68 23.30
C TYR A 317 -19.10 1.47 22.94
N GLU A 318 -18.49 0.29 22.87
CA GLU A 318 -19.19 -0.96 22.59
C GLU A 318 -19.91 -1.51 23.82
N LYS A 319 -19.78 -0.85 24.97
CA LYS A 319 -20.36 -1.27 26.25
C LYS A 319 -19.99 -2.70 26.60
N LEU A 320 -18.73 -3.09 26.49
CA LEU A 320 -18.27 -4.36 27.05
C LEU A 320 -18.25 -4.32 28.58
N ILE A 321 -18.05 -3.11 29.14
CA ILE A 321 -18.15 -2.80 30.56
C ILE A 321 -19.06 -1.59 30.77
N SER A 322 -19.92 -1.68 31.78
CA SER A 322 -20.77 -0.60 32.25
C SER A 322 -20.37 -0.18 33.67
N ILE A 323 -20.27 1.12 33.92
CA ILE A 323 -20.01 1.70 35.24
C ILE A 323 -21.19 2.58 35.65
N ASP A 324 -21.73 2.34 36.84
CA ASP A 324 -22.69 3.24 37.46
C ASP A 324 -21.96 4.51 37.96
N MET A 325 -22.08 5.58 37.17
CA MET A 325 -21.48 6.88 37.48
C MET A 325 -22.10 7.54 38.72
N LYS A 326 -23.26 7.10 39.22
CA LYS A 326 -23.78 7.58 40.51
C LYS A 326 -22.97 7.02 41.68
N VAL A 327 -22.42 5.81 41.52
CA VAL A 327 -21.59 5.15 42.55
C VAL A 327 -20.15 5.61 42.43
N HIS A 328 -19.59 5.64 41.22
CA HIS A 328 -18.15 5.81 40.99
C HIS A 328 -17.75 7.17 40.41
N GLY A 329 -18.71 8.00 39.99
CA GLY A 329 -18.43 9.22 39.23
C GLY A 329 -17.58 10.24 39.98
N THR A 330 -17.74 10.38 41.30
CA THR A 330 -16.95 11.31 42.11
C THR A 330 -15.46 10.97 42.08
N GLU A 331 -15.10 9.69 42.15
CA GLU A 331 -13.70 9.23 42.17
C GLU A 331 -13.09 9.28 40.77
N ILE A 332 -13.84 8.85 39.74
CA ILE A 332 -13.42 8.95 38.34
C ILE A 332 -13.19 10.41 37.93
N ASN A 333 -14.10 11.32 38.27
CA ASN A 333 -13.95 12.75 37.99
C ASN A 333 -12.75 13.36 38.72
N ARG A 334 -12.46 12.89 39.94
CA ARG A 334 -11.24 13.30 40.66
C ARG A 334 -9.99 12.84 39.93
N MET A 335 -9.96 11.61 39.41
CA MET A 335 -8.83 11.09 38.61
C MET A 335 -8.65 11.81 37.28
N MET A 336 -9.74 12.30 36.68
CA MET A 336 -9.74 13.04 35.41
C MET A 336 -9.32 14.50 35.54
N LYS A 337 -9.31 15.08 36.74
CA LYS A 337 -9.08 16.52 36.95
C LYS A 337 -7.80 17.06 36.30
N ASP A 338 -6.75 16.24 36.26
CA ASP A 338 -5.43 16.61 35.72
C ASP A 338 -5.13 15.90 34.39
N ARG A 339 -6.13 15.29 33.73
CA ARG A 339 -5.97 14.51 32.49
C ARG A 339 -6.69 15.15 31.32
N HIS A 340 -6.19 14.90 30.11
CA HIS A 340 -6.87 15.35 28.89
C HIS A 340 -8.20 14.59 28.70
N PRO A 341 -9.27 15.22 28.18
CA PRO A 341 -10.56 14.55 27.97
C PRO A 341 -10.50 13.27 27.12
N SER A 342 -9.55 13.18 26.18
CA SER A 342 -9.33 11.95 25.39
C SER A 342 -8.82 10.76 26.21
N GLU A 343 -8.40 10.96 27.46
CA GLU A 343 -8.00 9.87 28.37
C GLU A 343 -9.16 9.35 29.22
N GLU A 344 -10.40 9.81 29.00
CA GLU A 344 -11.53 9.47 29.85
C GLU A 344 -11.75 7.95 29.97
N ASN A 345 -11.84 7.25 28.84
CA ASN A 345 -12.06 5.81 28.83
C ASN A 345 -10.86 5.03 29.38
N ASN A 346 -9.64 5.47 29.09
CA ASN A 346 -8.42 4.91 29.71
C ASN A 346 -8.45 5.09 31.23
N THR A 347 -8.90 6.23 31.73
CA THR A 347 -9.00 6.51 33.17
C THR A 347 -10.07 5.66 33.84
N ARG A 348 -11.23 5.50 33.20
CA ARG A 348 -12.29 4.58 33.66
C ARG A 348 -11.77 3.14 33.72
N LEU A 349 -11.02 2.70 32.71
CA LEU A 349 -10.42 1.36 32.68
C LEU A 349 -9.41 1.16 33.82
N LEU A 350 -8.50 2.12 34.01
CA LEU A 350 -7.54 2.12 35.13
C LEU A 350 -8.26 2.05 36.48
N TYR A 351 -9.34 2.80 36.64
CA TYR A 351 -10.15 2.79 37.85
C TYR A 351 -10.74 1.41 38.14
N VAL A 352 -11.45 0.80 37.17
CA VAL A 352 -12.09 -0.52 37.35
C VAL A 352 -11.05 -1.58 37.73
N LEU A 353 -9.94 -1.65 36.99
CA LEU A 353 -8.90 -2.65 37.24
C LEU A 353 -8.18 -2.42 38.57
N GLY A 354 -7.97 -1.17 38.97
CA GLY A 354 -7.46 -0.83 40.30
C GLY A 354 -8.39 -1.28 41.43
N ARG A 355 -9.70 -1.12 41.28
CA ARG A 355 -10.69 -1.59 42.26
C ARG A 355 -10.75 -3.11 42.36
N VAL A 356 -10.69 -3.81 41.23
CA VAL A 356 -10.62 -5.27 41.20
C VAL A 356 -9.37 -5.75 41.95
N PHE A 357 -8.23 -5.12 41.70
CA PHE A 357 -6.99 -5.42 42.41
C PHE A 357 -7.12 -5.22 43.92
N ASP A 358 -7.68 -4.09 44.35
CA ASP A 358 -7.87 -3.80 45.77
C ASP A 358 -8.82 -4.80 46.44
N ASN A 359 -9.96 -5.12 45.82
CA ASN A 359 -10.92 -6.09 46.34
C ASN A 359 -10.31 -7.49 46.49
N MET A 360 -9.53 -7.92 45.49
CA MET A 360 -8.82 -9.19 45.51
C MET A 360 -7.87 -9.30 46.71
N PHE A 361 -7.20 -8.20 47.09
CA PHE A 361 -6.27 -8.21 48.21
C PHE A 361 -6.88 -7.95 49.58
N ASP A 362 -7.94 -7.14 49.63
CA ASP A 362 -8.58 -6.77 50.89
C ASP A 362 -9.44 -7.93 51.41
N SER A 363 -10.02 -8.72 50.51
CA SER A 363 -10.80 -9.92 50.83
C SER A 363 -10.55 -11.06 49.82
N PRO A 364 -9.34 -11.67 49.81
CA PRO A 364 -9.05 -12.79 48.92
C PRO A 364 -9.90 -14.02 49.26
N ASP A 365 -10.38 -14.70 48.23
CA ASP A 365 -11.00 -16.01 48.39
C ASP A 365 -9.93 -17.03 48.78
N GLU A 366 -10.32 -18.15 49.39
CA GLU A 366 -9.40 -19.20 49.81
C GLU A 366 -8.49 -19.66 48.66
N ALA A 367 -9.05 -19.81 47.46
CA ALA A 367 -8.33 -20.22 46.25
C ALA A 367 -7.29 -19.19 45.77
N ASP A 368 -7.45 -17.91 46.14
CA ASP A 368 -6.61 -16.80 45.65
C ASP A 368 -5.65 -16.28 46.71
N LYS A 369 -5.68 -16.81 47.94
CA LYS A 369 -4.75 -16.40 49.01
C LYS A 369 -3.29 -16.61 48.63
N GLU A 370 -2.95 -17.72 47.97
CA GLU A 370 -1.59 -17.99 47.50
C GLU A 370 -1.16 -16.99 46.41
N LEU A 371 -2.07 -16.68 45.48
CA LEU A 371 -1.86 -15.68 44.45
C LEU A 371 -1.63 -14.30 45.08
N CYS A 372 -2.51 -13.87 45.98
CA CYS A 372 -2.40 -12.60 46.69
C CYS A 372 -1.12 -12.52 47.54
N SER A 373 -0.72 -13.62 48.18
CA SER A 373 0.56 -13.71 48.90
C SER A 373 1.75 -13.49 47.97
N THR A 374 1.74 -14.16 46.82
CA THR A 374 2.77 -14.01 45.77
C THR A 374 2.83 -12.58 45.26
N LEU A 375 1.65 -11.98 45.02
CA LEU A 375 1.50 -10.63 44.51
C LEU A 375 1.73 -9.54 45.58
N GLY A 376 1.66 -9.87 46.86
CA GLY A 376 1.74 -8.92 47.99
C GLY A 376 3.08 -8.19 48.09
N ARG A 377 4.15 -8.80 47.57
CA ARG A 377 5.46 -8.14 47.38
C ARG A 377 5.37 -6.95 46.42
N TYR A 378 4.45 -6.96 45.45
CA TYR A 378 4.25 -5.88 44.48
C TYR A 378 3.35 -4.77 45.01
N ARG A 379 2.28 -5.12 45.74
CA ARG A 379 1.39 -4.15 46.41
C ARG A 379 2.15 -3.25 47.40
N LYS A 380 3.16 -3.79 48.09
CA LYS A 380 3.98 -3.01 49.04
C LYS A 380 4.80 -1.91 48.36
N LYS A 381 5.35 -2.19 47.18
CA LYS A 381 6.10 -1.21 46.37
C LYS A 381 5.19 -0.14 45.72
N SER A 382 3.90 -0.44 45.49
CA SER A 382 2.94 0.52 44.95
C SER A 382 2.49 1.55 45.99
N LYS A 383 2.33 1.11 47.26
CA LYS A 383 1.90 1.94 48.40
C LYS A 383 2.89 3.05 48.79
N GLU A 384 4.16 2.96 48.41
CA GLU A 384 5.19 3.97 48.75
C GLU A 384 5.03 5.32 47.99
N ARG A 385 4.01 5.46 47.12
CA ARG A 385 3.76 6.67 46.30
C ARG A 385 2.33 7.22 46.42
N THR A 386 1.76 7.24 47.63
CA THR A 386 0.53 8.01 47.89
C THR A 386 0.73 9.49 47.57
N ASP A 387 -0.31 10.19 47.15
CA ASP A 387 -0.23 11.63 46.97
C ASP A 387 -0.05 12.36 48.32
N ARG A 388 0.17 13.68 48.27
CA ARG A 388 0.38 14.53 49.45
C ARG A 388 -0.81 14.56 50.42
N TYR A 389 -1.94 13.97 50.04
CA TYR A 389 -3.19 13.95 50.80
C TYR A 389 -3.54 12.54 51.30
N GLY A 390 -2.65 11.55 51.11
CA GLY A 390 -2.87 10.17 51.54
C GLY A 390 -3.91 9.43 50.69
N ASN A 391 -4.33 9.98 49.55
CA ASN A 391 -5.23 9.28 48.64
C ASN A 391 -4.44 8.25 47.83
N ARG A 392 -5.03 7.05 47.65
CA ARG A 392 -4.48 6.04 46.76
C ARG A 392 -4.59 6.53 45.32
N LYS A 393 -3.45 6.61 44.63
CA LYS A 393 -3.43 6.70 43.17
C LYS A 393 -3.40 5.27 42.62
N TYR A 394 -4.44 4.88 41.88
CA TYR A 394 -4.37 3.67 41.08
C TYR A 394 -3.23 3.84 40.07
N ASN A 395 -2.17 3.09 40.28
CA ASN A 395 -0.95 3.21 39.49
C ASN A 395 -0.92 2.14 38.40
N ASN A 396 -0.03 2.34 37.42
CA ASN A 396 0.12 1.43 36.28
C ASN A 396 0.43 -0.02 36.69
N TYR A 397 0.97 -0.28 37.89
CA TYR A 397 1.30 -1.63 38.33
C TYR A 397 0.06 -2.42 38.76
N GLU A 398 -0.81 -1.79 39.55
CA GLU A 398 -2.09 -2.39 39.98
C GLU A 398 -2.95 -2.74 38.77
N TRP A 399 -3.04 -1.81 37.81
CA TRP A 399 -3.68 -2.05 36.52
C TRP A 399 -3.06 -3.24 35.78
N THR A 400 -1.74 -3.29 35.68
CA THR A 400 -1.04 -4.34 34.93
C THR A 400 -1.29 -5.73 35.51
N ILE A 401 -1.24 -5.86 36.83
CA ILE A 401 -1.47 -7.15 37.48
C ILE A 401 -2.95 -7.53 37.38
N ALA A 402 -3.86 -6.59 37.62
CA ALA A 402 -5.30 -6.84 37.45
C ALA A 402 -5.63 -7.28 36.02
N ALA A 403 -5.02 -6.68 35.00
CA ALA A 403 -5.26 -7.08 33.61
C ALA A 403 -4.86 -8.54 33.31
N ILE A 404 -3.96 -9.13 34.09
CA ILE A 404 -3.50 -10.53 33.94
C ILE A 404 -4.36 -11.51 34.76
N PHE A 405 -4.99 -11.06 35.85
CA PHE A 405 -5.66 -11.91 36.84
C PHE A 405 -7.10 -11.51 37.18
N PHE A 406 -7.72 -10.66 36.37
CA PHE A 406 -9.05 -10.16 36.65
C PHE A 406 -10.08 -11.30 36.75
N ASP A 407 -10.93 -11.16 37.76
CA ASP A 407 -12.00 -12.09 38.11
C ASP A 407 -13.24 -11.24 38.46
N GLU A 408 -14.39 -11.65 37.93
CA GLU A 408 -15.66 -10.93 38.09
C GLU A 408 -16.12 -10.84 39.55
N LYS A 409 -15.78 -11.79 40.40
CA LYS A 409 -16.18 -11.79 41.82
C LYS A 409 -15.57 -10.62 42.59
N TYR A 410 -14.46 -10.07 42.09
CA TYR A 410 -13.78 -8.91 42.65
C TYR A 410 -14.24 -7.59 42.01
N LEU A 411 -15.21 -7.62 41.10
CA LEU A 411 -15.78 -6.39 40.54
C LEU A 411 -16.38 -5.51 41.63
N PRO A 412 -16.11 -4.20 41.62
CA PRO A 412 -16.75 -3.28 42.55
C PRO A 412 -18.25 -3.17 42.25
N ALA A 413 -19.05 -3.00 43.30
CA ALA A 413 -20.49 -2.80 43.18
C ALA A 413 -20.81 -1.65 42.20
N GLY A 414 -21.76 -1.83 41.29
CA GLY A 414 -22.09 -0.84 40.26
C GLY A 414 -21.24 -0.94 38.99
N VAL A 415 -20.29 -1.86 38.89
CA VAL A 415 -19.64 -2.23 37.62
C VAL A 415 -20.22 -3.56 37.13
N ARG A 416 -20.52 -3.64 35.83
CA ARG A 416 -21.07 -4.83 35.18
C ARG A 416 -20.31 -5.13 33.88
N LEU A 417 -20.10 -6.41 33.61
CA LEU A 417 -19.65 -6.89 32.31
C LEU A 417 -20.86 -7.23 31.47
N ASN A 418 -20.84 -6.87 30.19
CA ASN A 418 -21.87 -7.27 29.23
C ASN A 418 -21.35 -8.36 28.26
N VAL A 419 -20.26 -9.02 28.66
CA VAL A 419 -19.62 -10.15 28.00
C VAL A 419 -19.11 -11.12 29.07
N PRO A 420 -18.89 -12.41 28.75
CA PRO A 420 -18.34 -13.37 29.69
C PRO A 420 -17.02 -12.88 30.32
N SER A 421 -16.88 -13.06 31.64
CA SER A 421 -15.70 -12.59 32.38
C SER A 421 -14.39 -13.20 31.90
N GLU A 422 -14.39 -14.47 31.47
CA GLU A 422 -13.23 -15.09 30.85
C GLU A 422 -12.80 -14.39 29.55
N LEU A 423 -13.77 -13.93 28.75
CA LEU A 423 -13.48 -13.20 27.52
C LEU A 423 -12.97 -11.79 27.82
N MET A 424 -13.56 -11.13 28.82
CA MET A 424 -13.07 -9.82 29.27
C MET A 424 -11.63 -9.90 29.81
N GLN A 425 -11.34 -10.96 30.58
CA GLN A 425 -10.00 -11.25 31.08
C GLN A 425 -8.99 -11.40 29.94
N ARG A 426 -9.37 -12.09 28.85
CA ARG A 426 -8.55 -12.19 27.64
C ARG A 426 -8.27 -10.83 27.02
N ILE A 427 -9.29 -10.00 26.85
CA ILE A 427 -9.14 -8.66 26.26
C ILE A 427 -8.18 -7.80 27.09
N PHE A 428 -8.30 -7.83 28.42
CA PHE A 428 -7.37 -7.13 29.30
C PHE A 428 -5.94 -7.66 29.19
N SER A 429 -5.77 -8.98 29.19
CA SER A 429 -4.45 -9.61 29.02
C SER A 429 -3.83 -9.24 27.66
N ASP A 430 -4.63 -9.27 26.60
CA ASP A 430 -4.22 -8.93 25.23
C ASP A 430 -3.83 -7.44 25.11
N SER A 431 -4.55 -6.53 25.75
CA SER A 431 -4.14 -5.11 25.84
C SER A 431 -2.82 -4.90 26.56
N ARG A 432 -2.61 -5.61 27.68
CA ARG A 432 -1.35 -5.51 28.42
C ARG A 432 -0.20 -6.14 27.64
N PHE A 433 -0.46 -7.21 26.89
CA PHE A 433 0.49 -7.76 25.94
C PHE A 433 0.87 -6.73 24.88
N ALA A 434 -0.10 -6.06 24.25
CA ALA A 434 0.16 -5.08 23.20
C ALA A 434 1.08 -3.93 23.69
N VAL A 435 0.85 -3.44 24.91
CA VAL A 435 1.72 -2.42 25.55
C VAL A 435 3.16 -2.94 25.71
N CYS A 436 3.32 -4.12 26.32
CA CYS A 436 4.64 -4.71 26.54
C CYS A 436 5.37 -4.99 25.21
N ALA A 437 4.62 -5.51 24.23
CA ALA A 437 5.16 -5.80 22.92
C ALA A 437 5.61 -4.53 22.20
N ARG A 438 4.80 -3.45 22.23
CA ARG A 438 5.16 -2.14 21.65
C ARG A 438 6.45 -1.60 22.26
N ASN A 439 6.55 -1.61 23.59
CA ASN A 439 7.75 -1.12 24.30
C ASN A 439 9.01 -1.89 23.90
N ARG A 440 8.89 -3.21 23.75
CA ARG A 440 10.01 -4.09 23.36
C ARG A 440 10.42 -3.91 21.90
N VAL A 441 9.46 -3.69 21.00
CA VAL A 441 9.74 -3.37 19.58
C VAL A 441 10.40 -2.00 19.43
N ASN A 442 10.06 -1.02 20.29
CA ASN A 442 10.62 0.34 20.23
C ASN A 442 12.04 0.47 20.82
N HIS A 443 12.72 -0.64 21.13
CA HIS A 443 14.05 -0.63 21.76
C HIS A 443 14.16 0.27 23.00
N ALA A 444 13.14 0.28 23.88
CA ALA A 444 13.31 0.86 25.20
C ALA A 444 14.44 0.11 25.91
N SER A 445 15.62 0.73 25.94
CA SER A 445 16.89 0.22 26.44
C SER A 445 16.90 0.21 27.95
N ASN A 446 16.06 -0.66 28.53
CA ASN A 446 16.13 -1.25 29.86
C ASN A 446 14.80 -1.98 30.06
N ILE A 447 14.77 -3.27 29.76
CA ILE A 447 13.70 -4.14 30.25
C ILE A 447 13.88 -4.17 31.77
N ASP A 448 13.18 -3.28 32.47
CA ASP A 448 13.20 -3.22 33.93
C ASP A 448 12.94 -4.61 34.52
N THR A 449 13.46 -4.88 35.72
CA THR A 449 13.12 -6.10 36.50
C THR A 449 11.62 -6.39 36.56
N TYR A 450 10.77 -5.35 36.46
CA TYR A 450 9.32 -5.46 36.47
C TYR A 450 8.73 -5.99 35.16
N GLU A 451 9.30 -5.66 33.99
CA GLU A 451 8.84 -6.26 32.73
C GLU A 451 9.17 -7.76 32.68
N ASN A 452 10.35 -8.16 33.15
CA ASN A 452 10.70 -9.59 33.28
C ASN A 452 9.75 -10.34 34.22
N LEU A 453 9.29 -9.68 35.28
CA LEU A 453 8.28 -10.24 36.17
C LEU A 453 6.90 -10.34 35.51
N ILE A 454 6.44 -9.30 34.82
CA ILE A 454 5.17 -9.33 34.08
C ILE A 454 5.19 -10.49 33.07
N ILE A 455 6.33 -10.70 32.41
CA ILE A 455 6.57 -11.84 31.52
C ILE A 455 6.47 -13.17 32.27
N SER A 456 7.06 -13.28 33.46
CA SER A 456 6.93 -14.48 34.33
C SER A 456 5.47 -14.78 34.67
N LEU A 457 4.69 -13.75 35.02
CA LEU A 457 3.28 -13.89 35.38
C LEU A 457 2.41 -14.36 34.20
N PHE A 458 2.67 -13.87 32.99
CA PHE A 458 2.01 -14.35 31.77
C PHE A 458 2.26 -15.84 31.51
N ASN A 459 3.49 -16.32 31.78
CA ASN A 459 3.88 -17.71 31.53
C ASN A 459 3.28 -18.70 32.54
N GLU A 460 3.11 -18.31 33.81
CA GLU A 460 2.72 -19.24 34.88
C GLU A 460 1.20 -19.49 34.97
N LYS A 461 0.33 -18.57 34.51
CA LYS A 461 -1.03 -18.49 35.06
C LYS A 461 -2.16 -18.27 34.02
N ARG A 462 -2.30 -19.19 33.05
CA ARG A 462 -3.50 -19.38 32.20
C ARG A 462 -3.68 -18.50 30.95
N TYR A 463 -2.78 -17.54 30.65
CA TYR A 463 -2.84 -16.74 29.40
C TYR A 463 -1.49 -16.65 28.67
N PRO A 464 -0.92 -17.79 28.21
CA PRO A 464 0.38 -17.77 27.54
C PRO A 464 0.29 -17.10 26.17
N PHE A 465 1.21 -16.17 25.94
CA PHE A 465 1.49 -15.60 24.62
C PHE A 465 2.64 -16.38 23.99
N SER A 466 2.52 -16.68 22.69
CA SER A 466 3.56 -17.43 21.99
C SER A 466 4.86 -16.64 21.79
N SER A 467 4.80 -15.31 21.95
CA SER A 467 5.93 -14.39 21.81
C SER A 467 6.83 -14.26 23.03
N TYR A 468 6.47 -14.82 24.20
CA TYR A 468 7.26 -14.73 25.43
C TYR A 468 7.91 -16.07 25.83
N PRO A 469 9.09 -16.06 26.49
CA PRO A 469 10.04 -14.94 26.66
C PRO A 469 11.11 -14.85 25.54
N ASN A 470 11.42 -15.94 24.83
CA ASN A 470 12.60 -16.04 23.96
C ASN A 470 12.29 -16.01 22.45
N THR A 471 11.02 -15.89 22.09
CA THR A 471 10.50 -16.03 20.72
C THR A 471 9.86 -14.73 20.21
N PHE A 472 10.23 -13.59 20.80
CA PHE A 472 9.68 -12.28 20.47
C PHE A 472 10.16 -11.83 19.09
N THR A 473 9.41 -12.25 18.06
CA THR A 473 9.65 -11.94 16.65
C THR A 473 8.41 -11.27 16.07
N PRO A 474 8.53 -10.43 15.03
CA PRO A 474 7.37 -9.82 14.37
C PRO A 474 6.30 -10.85 13.99
N LYS A 475 6.71 -12.03 13.51
CA LYS A 475 5.82 -13.13 13.15
C LYS A 475 4.98 -13.64 14.34
N ASN A 476 5.60 -13.86 15.50
CA ASN A 476 4.89 -14.36 16.68
C ASN A 476 4.00 -13.29 17.31
N VAL A 477 4.47 -12.04 17.34
CA VAL A 477 3.67 -10.91 17.81
C VAL A 477 2.44 -10.74 16.92
N THR A 478 2.60 -10.84 15.59
CA THR A 478 1.47 -10.83 14.66
C THR A 478 0.47 -11.95 14.95
N LYS A 479 0.94 -13.17 15.22
CA LYS A 479 0.05 -14.30 15.57
C LYS A 479 -0.74 -14.02 16.85
N ASP A 480 -0.07 -13.57 17.90
CA ASP A 480 -0.69 -13.26 19.18
C ASP A 480 -1.68 -12.09 19.07
N MET A 481 -1.34 -11.05 18.28
CA MET A 481 -2.24 -9.92 18.02
C MET A 481 -3.45 -10.31 17.18
N LYS A 482 -3.31 -11.19 16.18
CA LYS A 482 -4.48 -11.71 15.44
C LYS A 482 -5.47 -12.40 16.39
N ARG A 483 -4.97 -13.21 17.33
CA ARG A 483 -5.80 -13.82 18.38
C ARG A 483 -6.49 -12.77 19.26
N ALA A 484 -5.79 -11.68 19.60
CA ALA A 484 -6.36 -10.58 20.37
C ALA A 484 -7.53 -9.89 19.62
N LEU A 485 -7.37 -9.64 18.32
CA LEU A 485 -8.45 -9.11 17.49
C LEU A 485 -9.64 -10.08 17.42
N ASP A 486 -9.39 -11.38 17.26
CA ASP A 486 -10.46 -12.38 17.22
C ASP A 486 -11.23 -12.47 18.56
N ASN A 487 -10.56 -12.31 19.70
CA ASN A 487 -11.21 -12.23 21.01
C ASN A 487 -12.09 -10.97 21.11
N LEU A 488 -11.59 -9.84 20.64
CA LEU A 488 -12.33 -8.58 20.64
C LEU A 488 -13.56 -8.66 19.73
N GLU A 489 -13.42 -9.19 18.51
CA GLU A 489 -14.54 -9.41 17.58
C GLU A 489 -15.60 -10.36 18.17
N LYS A 490 -15.18 -11.44 18.86
CA LYS A 490 -16.11 -12.31 19.60
C LYS A 490 -16.91 -11.53 20.64
N ALA A 491 -16.26 -10.65 21.39
CA ALA A 491 -16.94 -9.81 22.38
C ALA A 491 -17.92 -8.81 21.73
N LEU A 492 -17.58 -8.27 20.54
CA LEU A 492 -18.48 -7.38 19.80
C LEU A 492 -19.71 -8.11 19.25
N ASN A 493 -19.59 -9.39 18.90
CA ASN A 493 -20.68 -10.17 18.32
C ASN A 493 -21.54 -10.89 19.38
N GLY A 494 -20.96 -11.21 20.54
CA GLY A 494 -21.60 -11.97 21.63
C GLY A 494 -22.18 -11.12 22.75
N LYS A 495 -22.57 -9.87 22.47
CA LYS A 495 -23.21 -9.00 23.48
C LYS A 495 -24.60 -9.55 23.81
N GLU A 496 -24.87 -9.79 25.08
CA GLU A 496 -26.19 -10.16 25.59
C GLU A 496 -27.10 -8.94 25.79
#